data_AF-A0A143HAG2-F1
#
_entry.id   AF-A0A143HAG2-F1
#
_cell.length_a   1.000
_cell.length_b   1.000
_cell.length_c   1.000
_cell.angle_alpha   90.00
_cell.angle_beta   90.00
_cell.angle_gamma   90.00
#
_symmetry.space_group_name_H-M   'P 1'
#
loop_
_entity.id
_entity.type
_entity.pdbx_description
1 polymer ?
#
loop_
_entity_poly.entity_id
_entity_poly.type
_entity_poly.pdbx_seq_one_letter_code
_entity_poly.pdbx_strand_id
1 'polypeptide(L)' 'MAMAKKIKMLLVEKEISLSELAEKLNTSQPNLSNKLKRDNFSEHELNEIAEILSVKYEANFVLEDGRKI' A
#
# COMPACT_ATOMS: atom_id res chain seq x y z
N MET A 1 7.99 10.67 -3.30
CA MET A 1 8.00 9.26 -3.76
C MET A 1 6.56 8.79 -3.92
N ALA A 2 6.24 8.14 -5.05
CA ALA A 2 4.94 7.52 -5.34
C ALA A 2 4.58 6.40 -4.34
N MET A 3 3.28 6.15 -4.12
CA MET A 3 2.81 5.16 -3.15
C MET A 3 3.17 3.73 -3.58
N ALA A 4 3.04 3.43 -4.87
CA ALA A 4 3.43 2.17 -5.49
C ALA A 4 4.90 1.81 -5.25
N LYS A 5 5.80 2.81 -5.19
CA LYS A 5 7.21 2.57 -4.86
C LYS A 5 7.38 2.11 -3.41
N LYS A 6 6.64 2.73 -2.47
CA LYS A 6 6.64 2.33 -1.06
C LYS A 6 6.08 0.92 -0.88
N ILE A 7 4.99 0.58 -1.56
CA ILE A 7 4.42 -0.78 -1.53
C ILE A 7 5.44 -1.80 -2.03
N LYS A 8 6.11 -1.54 -3.16
CA LYS A 8 7.16 -2.45 -3.67
C LYS A 8 8.33 -2.62 -2.70
N MET A 9 8.74 -1.55 -2.02
CA MET A 9 9.78 -1.63 -0.99
C MET A 9 9.32 -2.46 0.22
N LEU A 10 8.07 -2.27 0.67
CA LEU A 10 7.48 -3.06 1.74
C LEU A 10 7.39 -4.55 1.40
N LEU A 11 7.06 -4.89 0.15
CA LEU A 11 7.06 -6.28 -0.31
C LEU A 11 8.44 -6.94 -0.19
N VAL A 12 9.50 -6.21 -0.55
CA VAL A 12 10.88 -6.71 -0.40
C VAL A 12 11.25 -6.86 1.07
N GLU A 13 10.95 -5.86 1.91
CA GLU A 13 11.23 -5.88 3.36
C GLU A 13 10.51 -7.03 4.08
N LYS A 14 9.29 -7.36 3.64
CA LYS A 14 8.47 -8.42 4.23
C LYS A 14 8.69 -9.79 3.58
N GLU A 15 9.58 -9.87 2.59
CA GLU A 15 9.84 -11.08 1.79
C GLU A 15 8.58 -11.69 1.16
N ILE A 16 7.60 -10.85 0.83
CA ILE A 16 6.31 -11.26 0.23
C ILE A 16 6.32 -10.95 -1.27
N SER A 17 5.86 -11.91 -2.06
CA SER A 17 5.74 -11.72 -3.51
C SER A 17 4.52 -10.86 -3.88
N LEU A 18 4.57 -10.23 -5.06
CA LEU A 18 3.41 -9.49 -5.59
C LEU A 18 2.19 -10.39 -5.81
N SER A 19 2.42 -11.66 -6.18
CA SER A 19 1.35 -12.65 -6.36
C SER A 19 0.69 -13.00 -5.03
N GLU A 20 1.48 -13.22 -3.99
CA GLU A 20 0.97 -13.52 -2.65
C GLU A 20 0.18 -12.33 -2.07
N LEU A 21 0.65 -11.10 -2.26
CA LEU A 21 -0.13 -9.93 -1.86
C LEU A 21 -1.46 -9.86 -2.62
N ALA A 22 -1.47 -10.16 -3.92
CA ALA A 22 -2.70 -10.18 -4.70
C ALA A 22 -3.68 -11.25 -4.20
N GLU A 23 -3.20 -12.45 -3.88
CA GLU A 23 -4.00 -13.53 -3.27
C GLU A 23 -4.61 -13.10 -1.94
N LYS A 24 -3.82 -12.50 -1.04
CA LYS A 24 -4.30 -12.01 0.27
C LYS A 24 -5.30 -10.85 0.14
N LEU A 25 -5.15 -10.00 -0.88
CA LEU A 25 -6.11 -8.94 -1.24
C LEU A 25 -7.33 -9.45 -2.02
N ASN A 26 -7.45 -10.77 -2.22
CA ASN A 26 -8.51 -11.38 -3.02
C ASN A 26 -8.65 -10.74 -4.42
N THR A 27 -7.52 -10.47 -5.06
CA THR A 27 -7.46 -9.86 -6.38
C THR A 27 -6.47 -10.57 -7.29
N SER A 28 -6.54 -10.31 -8.60
CA SER A 28 -5.59 -10.92 -9.53
C SER A 28 -4.26 -10.18 -9.55
N GLN A 29 -3.15 -10.91 -9.70
CA GLN A 29 -1.82 -10.32 -9.84
C GLN A 29 -1.74 -9.28 -10.99
N PRO A 30 -2.34 -9.50 -12.18
CA PRO A 30 -2.38 -8.47 -13.23
C PRO A 30 -3.13 -7.21 -12.82
N ASN A 31 -4.23 -7.33 -12.06
CA ASN A 31 -4.97 -6.17 -11.56
C ASN A 31 -4.10 -5.35 -10.58
N LEU A 32 -3.46 -6.03 -9.61
CA LEU A 32 -2.57 -5.37 -8.66
C LEU A 32 -1.36 -4.73 -9.35
N SER A 33 -0.76 -5.40 -10.33
CA SER A 33 0.32 -4.86 -11.15
C SER A 33 -0.11 -3.60 -11.91
N ASN A 34 -1.30 -3.60 -12.50
CA ASN A 34 -1.87 -2.42 -13.16
C ASN A 34 -2.16 -1.29 -12.18
N LYS A 35 -2.61 -1.61 -10.96
CA LYS A 35 -2.79 -0.62 -9.88
C LYS A 35 -1.48 0.03 -9.49
N LEU A 36 -0.41 -0.75 -9.31
CA LEU A 36 0.94 -0.24 -9.06
C LEU A 36 1.45 0.64 -10.19
N LYS A 37 1.15 0.33 -11.46
CA LYS A 37 1.51 1.18 -12.60
C LYS A 37 0.75 2.52 -12.59
N ARG A 38 -0.52 2.51 -12.20
CA ARG A 38 -1.38 3.71 -12.13
C ARG A 38 -1.17 4.54 -10.86
N ASP A 39 -0.47 4.00 -9.86
CA ASP A 39 -0.29 4.60 -8.54
C ASP A 39 -1.61 5.07 -7.89
N ASN A 40 -2.68 4.31 -8.10
CA ASN A 40 -4.03 4.69 -7.66
C ASN A 40 -4.58 3.64 -6.67
N PHE A 41 -4.19 3.80 -5.41
CA PHE A 41 -4.70 3.04 -4.28
C PHE A 41 -5.62 3.92 -3.45
N SER A 42 -6.80 3.39 -3.13
CA SER A 42 -7.67 4.01 -2.14
C SER A 42 -7.09 3.85 -0.74
N GLU A 43 -7.52 4.70 0.19
CA GLU A 43 -7.12 4.59 1.60
C GLU A 43 -7.48 3.24 2.19
N HIS A 44 -8.64 2.69 1.84
CA HIS A 44 -9.07 1.37 2.27
C HIS A 44 -8.06 0.28 1.89
N GLU A 45 -7.62 0.25 0.63
CA GLU A 45 -6.64 -0.73 0.17
C GLU A 45 -5.27 -0.55 0.81
N LEU A 46 -4.88 0.69 1.11
CA LEU A 46 -3.63 0.95 1.83
C LEU A 46 -3.69 0.41 3.26
N ASN A 47 -4.85 0.50 3.91
CA ASN A 47 -5.07 -0.11 5.22
C ASN A 47 -5.07 -1.65 5.13
N GLU A 48 -5.73 -2.24 4.13
CA GLU A 48 -5.71 -3.70 3.94
C GLU A 48 -4.29 -4.23 3.67
N ILE A 49 -3.52 -3.56 2.81
CA ILE A 49 -2.12 -3.89 2.58
C ILE A 49 -1.33 -3.78 3.88
N ALA A 50 -1.59 -2.75 4.69
CA ALA A 50 -0.89 -2.56 5.95
C ALA A 50 -1.20 -3.69 6.95
N GLU A 51 -2.46 -4.10 7.06
CA GLU A 51 -2.90 -5.23 7.89
C GLU A 51 -2.25 -6.55 7.42
N ILE A 52 -2.33 -6.84 6.12
CA ILE A 52 -1.73 -8.04 5.51
C ILE A 52 -0.22 -8.11 5.76
N LEU A 53 0.48 -6.97 5.62
CA LEU A 53 1.92 -6.90 5.80
C LEU A 53 2.33 -6.68 7.27
N SER A 54 1.37 -6.63 8.20
CA SER A 54 1.60 -6.35 9.62
C SER A 54 2.45 -5.08 9.81
N VAL A 55 2.02 -3.99 9.19
CA VAL A 55 2.59 -2.64 9.32
C VAL A 55 1.48 -1.65 9.64
N LYS A 56 1.86 -0.46 10.10
CA LYS A 56 0.92 0.63 10.33
C LYS A 56 0.96 1.60 9.14
N TYR A 57 -0.20 1.88 8.56
CA TYR A 57 -0.37 3.00 7.64
C TYR A 57 -0.89 4.21 8.41
N GLU A 58 -0.24 5.36 8.24
CA GLU A 58 -0.66 6.64 8.82
C GLU A 58 -0.74 7.69 7.72
N ALA A 59 -1.96 8.12 7.40
CA ALA A 59 -2.21 9.30 6.59
C ALA A 59 -2.59 10.45 7.51
N ASN A 60 -1.98 11.62 7.31
CA ASN A 60 -2.31 12.82 8.09
C ASN A 60 -2.22 14.04 7.17
N PHE A 61 -3.20 14.93 7.28
CA PHE A 61 -3.04 16.32 6.87
C PHE A 61 -2.31 17.06 7.98
N VAL A 62 -1.27 17.82 7.62
CA VAL A 62 -0.53 18.65 8.58
C VAL A 62 -0.96 20.10 8.36
N LEU A 63 -1.59 20.70 9.36
CA LEU A 63 -1.94 22.11 9.36
C LEU A 63 -0.69 22.98 9.50
N GLU A 64 -0.77 24.25 9.13
CA GLU A 64 0.34 25.21 9.26
C GLU A 64 0.83 25.37 10.71
N ASP A 65 -0.05 25.12 11.69
CA ASP A 65 0.26 25.15 13.12
C ASP A 65 0.83 23.82 13.66
N GLY A 66 1.06 22.84 12.79
CA GLY A 66 1.66 21.54 13.13
C GLY A 66 0.68 20.48 13.65
N ARG A 67 -0.61 20.78 13.79
CA ARG A 67 -1.62 19.77 14.14
C ARG A 67 -1.85 18.79 12.98
N LYS A 68 -2.13 17.53 13.32
CA LYS A 68 -2.44 16.45 12.37
C LYS A 68 -3.93 16.16 12.37
N ILE A 69 -4.53 16.03 11.19
CA ILE A 69 -5.92 15.58 10.94
C ILE A 69 -5.88 14.31 10.11
#